data_AF-A0A258DZK6-F1
#
_entry.id   AF-A0A258DZK6-F1
#
_cell.length_a   1.000
_cell.length_b   1.000
_cell.length_c   1.000
_cell.angle_alpha   90.00
_cell.angle_beta   90.00
_cell.angle_gamma   90.00
#
_symmetry.space_group_name_H-M   'P 1'
#
loop_
_entity.id
_entity.type
_entity.pdbx_description
1 polymer ?
#
loop_
_entity_poly.entity_id
_entity_poly.type
_entity_poly.pdbx_seq_one_letter_code
_entity_poly.pdbx_strand_id
1 'polypeptide(L)'
;MAFFFPLKRGARGALGLACCLAAGGAWADGPAAPALKLERVVLVQRHGVRAPTQPADLLATWTARDWPRWPVAQGELTPHGADVVALVARGMHAHLVAEGLLSAAGCPGDGLVVWADGADQRTRESGRVLADSLAPGCGVTPGFALANATDQERPGHTSHKLKDPVFN
;
A
#
# COMPACT_ATOMS: atom_id res chain seq x y z
N MET A 1 -7.25 -28.22 -5.99
CA MET A 1 -6.62 -29.36 -6.70
C MET A 1 -5.19 -29.46 -6.19
N ALA A 2 -4.95 -30.32 -5.19
CA ALA A 2 -3.66 -30.48 -4.53
C ALA A 2 -3.12 -31.86 -4.87
N PHE A 3 -1.92 -31.91 -5.44
CA PHE A 3 -1.24 -33.17 -5.77
C PHE A 3 -0.50 -33.68 -4.54
N PHE A 4 -0.93 -34.83 -4.01
CA PHE A 4 -0.16 -35.63 -3.07
C PHE A 4 0.78 -36.55 -3.86
N PHE A 5 2.09 -36.48 -3.59
CA PHE A 5 3.05 -37.51 -3.99
C PHE A 5 3.27 -38.48 -2.81
N PRO A 6 3.15 -39.81 -3.00
CA PRO A 6 3.60 -40.76 -1.98
C PRO A 6 5.10 -41.04 -2.14
N LEU A 7 5.89 -40.78 -1.10
CA LEU A 7 7.25 -41.31 -1.00
C LEU A 7 7.19 -42.84 -0.81
N LYS A 8 7.84 -43.58 -1.71
CA LYS A 8 8.08 -45.03 -1.57
C LYS A 8 9.07 -45.29 -0.43
N ARG A 9 8.66 -46.11 0.54
CA ARG A 9 9.52 -46.66 1.60
C ARG A 9 10.40 -47.79 1.01
N GLY A 10 11.70 -47.55 0.91
CA GLY A 10 12.72 -48.58 0.74
C GLY A 10 13.25 -49.01 2.12
N ALA A 11 13.35 -50.31 2.35
CA ALA A 11 13.62 -50.90 3.66
C ALA A 11 15.06 -51.43 3.78
N ARG A 12 15.58 -51.35 5.01
CA ARG A 12 16.59 -52.22 5.68
C ARG A 12 18.08 -52.01 5.35
N GLY A 13 18.76 -51.43 6.34
CA GLY A 13 20.13 -51.74 6.73
C GLY A 13 20.27 -51.43 8.22
N ALA A 14 20.49 -52.45 9.05
CA ALA A 14 20.58 -52.33 10.50
C ALA A 14 22.04 -52.22 10.97
N LEU A 15 22.19 -51.68 12.17
CA LEU A 15 23.28 -51.85 13.14
C LEU A 15 24.39 -50.77 13.14
N GLY A 16 24.37 -49.98 14.21
CA GLY A 16 25.39 -49.02 14.58
C GLY A 16 24.93 -48.20 15.79
N LEU A 17 24.90 -48.84 16.97
CA LEU A 17 24.68 -48.18 18.25
C LEU A 17 25.86 -47.25 18.55
N ALA A 18 25.71 -45.97 18.23
CA ALA A 18 26.51 -44.89 18.80
C ALA A 18 25.55 -43.92 19.48
N CYS A 19 25.24 -44.22 20.74
CA CYS A 19 24.61 -43.28 21.66
C CYS A 19 25.65 -42.19 21.98
N CYS A 20 25.86 -41.26 21.05
CA CYS A 20 26.41 -39.97 21.40
C CYS A 20 25.30 -39.25 22.16
N LEU A 21 25.35 -39.36 23.49
CA LEU A 21 24.77 -38.38 24.40
C LEU A 21 25.41 -37.03 24.10
N ALA A 22 25.01 -36.40 22.99
CA ALA A 22 25.05 -34.97 22.90
C ALA A 22 24.11 -34.50 24.01
N ALA A 23 24.69 -33.98 25.10
CA ALA A 23 23.99 -33.11 26.00
C ALA A 23 23.43 -31.98 25.14
N GLY A 24 22.22 -32.20 24.63
CA GLY A 24 21.39 -31.15 24.08
C GLY A 24 21.14 -30.22 25.26
N GLY A 25 21.98 -29.19 25.38
CA GLY A 25 21.57 -28.00 26.09
C GLY A 25 20.25 -27.63 25.45
N ALA A 26 19.16 -27.85 26.18
CA ALA A 26 17.92 -27.20 25.88
C ALA A 26 18.27 -25.72 25.97
N TRP A 27 18.44 -25.08 24.82
CA TRP A 27 18.30 -23.64 24.74
C TRP A 27 16.87 -23.44 25.22
N ALA A 28 16.74 -22.96 26.46
CA ALA A 28 15.46 -22.51 26.93
C ALA A 28 15.08 -21.37 25.98
N ASP A 29 14.13 -21.63 25.09
CA ASP A 29 13.44 -20.55 24.40
C ASP A 29 12.93 -19.65 25.52
N GLY A 30 13.53 -18.46 25.64
CA GLY A 30 13.05 -17.44 26.55
C GLY A 30 11.55 -17.22 26.28
N PRO A 31 10.79 -16.69 27.26
CA PRO A 31 9.37 -16.44 27.06
C PRO A 31 9.17 -15.73 25.72
N ALA A 32 8.34 -16.30 24.86
CA ALA A 32 8.06 -15.73 23.54
C ALA A 32 7.68 -14.25 23.76
N ALA A 33 8.41 -13.35 23.10
CA ALA A 33 8.07 -11.94 23.15
C ALA A 33 6.59 -11.78 22.74
N PRO A 34 5.83 -10.89 23.39
CA PRO A 34 4.44 -10.66 23.02
C PRO A 34 4.36 -10.35 21.53
N ALA A 35 3.35 -10.90 20.86
CA ALA A 35 3.15 -10.66 19.44
C ALA A 35 2.94 -9.16 19.18
N LEU A 36 3.70 -8.61 18.23
CA LEU A 36 3.52 -7.22 17.79
C LEU A 36 2.17 -7.08 17.09
N LYS A 37 1.51 -5.94 17.29
CA LYS A 37 0.24 -5.59 16.65
C LYS A 37 0.42 -4.31 15.85
N LEU A 38 -0.05 -4.30 14.60
CA LEU A 38 -0.10 -3.09 13.80
C LEU A 38 -1.17 -2.15 14.37
N GLU A 39 -0.76 -0.95 14.79
CA GLU A 39 -1.70 0.05 15.31
C GLU A 39 -2.12 1.11 14.30
N ARG A 40 -1.20 1.54 13.43
CA ARG A 40 -1.40 2.64 12.47
C ARG A 40 -0.47 2.50 11.27
N VAL A 41 -0.90 3.03 10.13
CA VAL A 41 -0.09 3.15 8.91
C VAL A 41 -0.20 4.56 8.37
N VAL A 42 0.93 5.13 7.96
CA VAL A 42 1.00 6.34 7.14
C VAL A 42 1.55 5.95 5.78
N LEU A 43 0.71 6.03 4.75
CA LEU A 43 1.08 5.72 3.38
C LEU A 43 1.35 7.02 2.61
N VAL A 44 2.60 7.21 2.18
CA VAL A 44 2.96 8.29 1.26
C VAL A 44 3.01 7.72 -0.15
N GLN A 45 1.95 7.96 -0.92
CA GLN A 45 1.81 7.43 -2.27
C GLN A 45 1.98 8.51 -3.33
N ARG A 46 2.87 8.25 -4.29
CA ARG A 46 2.93 9.03 -5.53
C ARG A 46 1.70 8.73 -6.38
N HIS A 47 1.27 9.71 -7.16
CA HIS A 47 0.24 9.53 -8.18
C HIS A 47 0.57 8.37 -9.15
N GLY A 48 -0.46 7.80 -9.78
CA GLY A 48 -0.30 6.77 -10.80
C GLY A 48 0.31 7.26 -12.12
N VAL A 49 0.39 6.36 -13.11
CA VAL A 49 0.98 6.66 -14.43
C VAL A 49 0.20 7.76 -15.13
N ARG A 50 0.93 8.76 -15.62
CA ARG A 50 0.40 9.96 -16.26
C ARG A 50 1.01 10.23 -17.62
N ALA A 51 0.38 11.09 -18.40
CA ALA A 51 1.02 11.69 -19.55
C ALA A 51 2.23 12.59 -19.15
N PRO A 52 3.13 12.92 -20.08
CA PRO A 52 4.19 13.90 -19.87
C PRO A 52 3.62 15.23 -19.41
N THR A 53 4.37 15.92 -18.54
CA THR A 53 4.01 17.26 -18.05
C THR A 53 4.59 18.37 -18.91
N GLN A 54 5.42 18.05 -19.91
CA GLN A 54 5.90 19.04 -20.88
C GLN A 54 4.97 19.06 -22.10
N PRO A 55 4.76 20.24 -22.70
CA PRO A 55 3.89 20.35 -23.86
C PRO A 55 4.55 19.68 -25.07
N ALA A 56 3.72 19.20 -26.00
CA ALA A 56 4.18 18.36 -27.11
C ALA A 56 5.14 19.09 -28.07
N ASP A 57 4.96 20.41 -28.24
CA ASP A 57 5.84 21.27 -29.03
C ASP A 57 7.25 21.37 -28.43
N LEU A 58 7.36 21.53 -27.10
CA LEU A 58 8.64 21.51 -26.41
C LEU A 58 9.33 20.15 -26.56
N LEU A 59 8.60 19.06 -26.38
CA LEU A 59 9.14 17.70 -26.54
C LEU A 59 9.66 17.48 -27.97
N ALA A 60 8.98 18.00 -28.99
CA ALA A 60 9.40 17.89 -30.39
C ALA A 60 10.73 18.60 -30.69
N THR A 61 11.15 19.56 -29.86
CA THR A 61 12.47 20.20 -30.01
C THR A 61 13.63 19.30 -29.60
N TRP A 62 13.39 18.24 -28.82
CA TRP A 62 14.44 17.39 -28.25
C TRP A 62 14.85 16.22 -29.16
N THR A 63 14.03 15.89 -30.15
CA THR A 63 14.32 14.79 -31.09
C THR A 63 13.51 14.94 -32.37
N ALA A 64 14.08 14.52 -33.50
CA ALA A 64 13.37 14.46 -34.79
C ALA A 64 12.39 13.28 -34.91
N ARG A 65 12.29 12.42 -33.89
CA ARG A 65 11.32 11.31 -33.85
C ARG A 65 9.98 11.80 -33.31
N ASP A 66 8.90 11.29 -33.88
CA ASP A 66 7.56 11.55 -33.35
C ASP A 66 7.42 10.98 -31.93
N TRP A 67 6.89 11.79 -31.02
CA TRP A 67 6.52 11.35 -29.69
C TRP A 67 5.21 10.55 -29.73
N PRO A 68 5.07 9.50 -28.93
CA PRO A 68 3.83 8.75 -28.85
C PRO A 68 2.70 9.63 -28.32
N ARG A 69 1.49 9.44 -28.87
CA ARG A 69 0.27 10.09 -28.39
C ARG A 69 -0.22 9.41 -27.11
N TRP A 70 -0.59 10.22 -26.13
CA TRP A 70 -1.17 9.75 -24.87
C TRP A 70 -2.70 9.83 -24.93
N PRO A 71 -3.43 8.96 -24.22
CA PRO A 71 -4.89 8.92 -24.26
C PRO A 71 -5.58 9.99 -23.39
N VAL A 72 -4.80 10.87 -22.75
CA VAL A 72 -5.25 11.91 -21.80
C VAL A 72 -4.46 13.19 -22.02
N ALA A 73 -4.90 14.30 -21.40
CA ALA A 73 -4.20 15.56 -21.53
C ALA A 73 -2.84 15.56 -20.79
N GLN A 74 -2.03 16.58 -21.07
CA GLN A 74 -0.72 16.79 -20.47
C GLN A 74 -0.78 16.70 -18.94
N GLY A 75 0.08 15.87 -18.35
CA GLY A 75 0.20 15.73 -16.91
C GLY A 75 -0.96 15.02 -16.20
N GLU A 76 -2.01 14.59 -16.91
CA GLU A 76 -3.15 13.89 -16.32
C GLU A 76 -2.90 12.40 -16.10
N LEU A 77 -3.59 11.84 -15.12
CA LEU A 77 -3.58 10.40 -14.84
C LEU A 77 -4.19 9.64 -16.02
N THR A 78 -3.51 8.57 -16.45
CA THR A 78 -4.03 7.66 -17.47
C THR A 78 -5.00 6.64 -16.87
N PRO A 79 -5.94 6.06 -17.64
CA PRO A 79 -6.78 4.96 -17.17
C PRO A 79 -5.96 3.78 -16.63
N HIS A 80 -4.91 3.38 -17.36
CA HIS A 80 -3.99 2.34 -16.89
C HIS A 80 -3.28 2.73 -15.58
N GLY A 81 -2.91 3.99 -15.43
CA GLY A 81 -2.35 4.51 -14.19
C GLY A 81 -3.30 4.39 -13.00
N ALA A 82 -4.59 4.64 -13.21
CA ALA A 82 -5.62 4.41 -12.21
C ALA A 82 -5.73 2.92 -11.86
N ASP A 83 -5.75 2.02 -12.85
CA ASP A 83 -5.81 0.57 -12.61
C ASP A 83 -4.65 0.07 -11.74
N VAL A 84 -3.44 0.59 -11.98
CA VAL A 84 -2.26 0.24 -11.19
C VAL A 84 -2.38 0.76 -9.75
N VAL A 85 -2.86 1.99 -9.54
CA VAL A 85 -3.12 2.52 -8.19
C VAL A 85 -4.14 1.64 -7.47
N ALA A 86 -5.23 1.27 -8.15
CA ALA A 86 -6.25 0.41 -7.60
C ALA A 86 -5.70 -0.98 -7.23
N LEU A 87 -4.82 -1.55 -8.06
CA LEU A 87 -4.19 -2.84 -7.80
C LEU A 87 -3.33 -2.80 -6.53
N VAL A 88 -2.49 -1.78 -6.39
CA VAL A 88 -1.66 -1.57 -5.20
C VAL A 88 -2.54 -1.39 -3.96
N ALA A 89 -3.58 -0.57 -4.06
CA ALA A 89 -4.51 -0.29 -2.98
C ALA A 89 -5.27 -1.54 -2.52
N ARG A 90 -5.72 -2.41 -3.43
CA ARG A 90 -6.35 -3.70 -3.08
C ARG A 90 -5.39 -4.64 -2.36
N GLY A 91 -4.13 -4.69 -2.79
CA GLY A 91 -3.08 -5.45 -2.10
C GLY A 91 -2.86 -4.91 -0.68
N MET A 92 -2.80 -3.59 -0.53
CA MET A 92 -2.71 -2.94 0.77
C MET A 92 -3.93 -3.24 1.64
N HIS A 93 -5.15 -3.11 1.12
CA HIS A 93 -6.37 -3.47 1.85
C HIS A 93 -6.32 -4.91 2.38
N ALA A 94 -5.97 -5.88 1.52
CA ALA A 94 -5.85 -7.28 1.94
C ALA A 94 -4.81 -7.47 3.06
N HIS A 95 -3.66 -6.78 2.97
CA HIS A 95 -2.65 -6.82 4.01
C HIS A 95 -3.14 -6.19 5.33
N LEU A 96 -3.74 -4.99 5.27
CA LEU A 96 -4.25 -4.29 6.46
C LEU A 96 -5.41 -5.02 7.14
N VAL A 97 -6.22 -5.76 6.37
CA VAL A 97 -7.22 -6.68 6.93
C VAL A 97 -6.56 -7.86 7.65
N ALA A 98 -5.53 -8.45 7.06
CA ALA A 98 -4.79 -9.56 7.69
C ALA A 98 -4.10 -9.13 9.00
N GLU A 99 -3.61 -7.89 9.06
CA GLU A 99 -3.03 -7.27 10.26
C GLU A 99 -4.08 -6.79 11.27
N GLY A 100 -5.37 -6.91 10.95
CA GLY A 100 -6.48 -6.49 11.81
C GLY A 100 -6.63 -4.97 11.96
N LEU A 101 -5.98 -4.18 11.10
CA LEU A 101 -6.12 -2.72 11.10
C LEU A 101 -7.39 -2.27 10.37
N LEU A 102 -7.76 -2.96 9.27
CA LEU A 102 -9.02 -2.76 8.57
C LEU A 102 -9.95 -3.95 8.80
N SER A 103 -11.26 -3.71 8.77
CA SER A 103 -12.24 -4.80 8.83
C SER A 103 -12.37 -5.48 7.47
N ALA A 104 -12.46 -6.81 7.46
CA ALA A 104 -12.74 -7.58 6.24
C ALA A 104 -14.14 -7.28 5.66
N ALA A 105 -15.06 -6.79 6.51
CA ALA A 105 -16.42 -6.43 6.13
C ALA A 105 -16.84 -5.12 6.81
N GLY A 106 -17.59 -4.29 6.08
CA GLY A 106 -18.02 -2.97 6.55
C GLY A 106 -17.01 -1.87 6.27
N CYS A 107 -17.33 -0.66 6.72
CA CYS A 107 -16.58 0.55 6.37
C CYS A 107 -15.70 1.03 7.53
N PRO A 108 -14.51 1.59 7.24
CA PRO A 108 -13.54 1.97 8.27
C PRO A 108 -13.94 3.19 9.12
N GLY A 109 -15.05 3.86 8.81
CA GLY A 109 -15.46 5.11 9.47
C GLY A 109 -14.35 6.16 9.40
N ASP A 110 -14.11 6.85 10.51
CA ASP A 110 -13.05 7.87 10.63
C ASP A 110 -11.63 7.27 10.72
N GLY A 111 -11.50 5.94 10.75
CA GLY A 111 -10.22 5.23 10.86
C GLY A 111 -9.40 5.20 9.57
N LEU A 112 -9.99 5.56 8.42
CA LEU A 112 -9.30 5.71 7.14
C LEU A 112 -9.45 7.14 6.64
N VAL A 113 -8.31 7.81 6.48
CA VAL A 113 -8.24 9.16 5.90
C VAL A 113 -7.34 9.13 4.68
N VAL A 114 -7.84 9.68 3.56
CA VAL A 114 -7.05 9.89 2.34
C VAL A 114 -6.97 11.38 2.07
N TRP A 115 -5.76 11.88 1.86
CA TRP A 115 -5.48 13.27 1.51
C TRP A 115 -4.60 13.32 0.28
N ALA A 116 -5.04 14.07 -0.73
CA ALA A 116 -4.27 14.32 -1.94
C ALA A 116 -3.72 15.75 -1.95
N ASP A 117 -2.59 15.94 -2.64
CA ASP A 117 -2.23 17.26 -3.13
C ASP A 117 -3.32 17.75 -4.09
N GLY A 118 -3.88 18.92 -3.83
CA GLY A 118 -5.00 19.49 -4.58
C GLY A 118 -4.62 20.15 -5.90
N ALA A 119 -3.33 20.44 -6.12
CA ALA A 119 -2.89 21.22 -7.27
C ALA A 119 -3.09 20.50 -8.61
N ASP A 120 -2.83 19.19 -8.65
CA ASP A 120 -2.87 18.42 -9.89
C ASP A 120 -4.09 17.49 -9.99
N GLN A 121 -4.61 17.30 -11.21
CA GLN A 121 -5.65 16.30 -11.48
C GLN A 121 -5.17 14.88 -11.08
N ARG A 122 -3.91 14.56 -11.41
CA ARG A 122 -3.38 13.21 -11.23
C ARG A 122 -3.30 12.77 -9.77
N THR A 123 -3.07 13.70 -8.85
CA THR A 123 -2.97 13.42 -7.41
C THR A 123 -4.36 13.26 -6.83
N ARG A 124 -5.30 14.16 -7.16
CA ARG A 124 -6.71 14.06 -6.74
C ARG A 124 -7.35 12.76 -7.22
N GLU A 125 -7.17 12.41 -8.49
CA GLU A 125 -7.74 11.17 -9.04
C GLU A 125 -7.06 9.91 -8.49
N SER A 126 -5.74 9.94 -8.28
CA SER A 126 -5.06 8.82 -7.62
C SER A 126 -5.55 8.64 -6.18
N GLY A 127 -5.78 9.74 -5.46
CA GLY A 127 -6.37 9.72 -4.12
C GLY A 127 -7.78 9.12 -4.11
N ARG A 128 -8.62 9.48 -5.09
CA ARG A 128 -9.97 8.92 -5.27
C ARG A 128 -9.91 7.41 -5.48
N VAL A 129 -9.08 6.96 -6.41
CA VAL A 129 -8.89 5.53 -6.70
C VAL A 129 -8.34 4.77 -5.49
N LEU A 130 -7.40 5.37 -4.76
CA LEU A 130 -6.84 4.79 -3.53
C LEU A 130 -7.92 4.62 -2.46
N ALA A 131 -8.74 5.65 -2.22
CA ALA A 131 -9.83 5.59 -1.25
C ALA A 131 -10.88 4.53 -1.62
N ASP A 132 -11.32 4.52 -2.88
CA ASP A 132 -12.30 3.55 -3.40
C ASP A 132 -11.78 2.11 -3.28
N SER A 133 -10.48 1.91 -3.46
CA SER A 133 -9.87 0.56 -3.46
C SER A 133 -9.46 0.09 -2.06
N LEU A 134 -9.16 1.01 -1.14
CA LEU A 134 -8.91 0.70 0.28
C LEU A 134 -10.20 0.48 1.07
N ALA A 135 -11.32 1.08 0.67
CA ALA A 135 -12.63 0.88 1.30
C ALA A 135 -13.75 0.73 0.25
N PRO A 136 -13.81 -0.42 -0.45
CA PRO A 136 -14.77 -0.62 -1.54
C PRO A 136 -16.21 -0.43 -1.09
N GLY A 137 -16.96 0.43 -1.79
CA GLY A 137 -18.37 0.69 -1.54
C GLY A 137 -18.66 1.62 -0.34
N CYS A 138 -17.62 2.14 0.33
CA CYS A 138 -17.79 2.97 1.53
C CYS A 138 -17.92 4.47 1.26
N GLY A 139 -17.71 4.92 0.03
CA GLY A 139 -17.83 6.34 -0.32
C GLY A 139 -16.82 7.25 0.40
N VAL A 140 -15.65 6.72 0.77
CA VAL A 140 -14.57 7.50 1.39
C VAL A 140 -14.13 8.59 0.42
N THR A 141 -14.38 9.85 0.77
CA THR A 141 -14.04 10.99 -0.09
C THR A 141 -12.67 11.53 0.30
N PRO A 142 -11.67 11.54 -0.61
CA PRO A 142 -10.37 12.14 -0.31
C PRO A 142 -10.49 13.64 -0.05
N GLY A 143 -9.76 14.13 0.95
CA GLY A 143 -9.53 15.55 1.13
C GLY A 143 -8.40 16.06 0.22
N PHE A 144 -8.37 17.36 -0.02
CA PHE A 144 -7.26 18.09 -0.63
C PHE A 144 -7.40 19.58 -0.32
N ALA A 145 -6.29 20.32 -0.27
CA ALA A 145 -6.36 21.77 -0.15
C ALA A 145 -6.94 22.40 -1.43
N LEU A 146 -7.84 23.38 -1.28
CA LEU A 146 -8.31 24.20 -2.39
C LEU A 146 -7.18 25.14 -2.85
N ALA A 147 -7.18 25.52 -4.13
CA ALA A 147 -6.17 26.44 -4.66
C ALA A 147 -6.05 27.71 -3.78
N ASN A 148 -4.82 28.05 -3.39
CA ASN A 148 -4.44 29.13 -2.46
C ASN A 148 -4.73 28.89 -0.95
N ALA A 149 -5.23 27.72 -0.55
CA ALA A 149 -5.20 27.29 0.84
C ALA A 149 -3.91 26.50 1.12
N THR A 150 -3.28 26.71 2.28
CA THR A 150 -2.20 25.82 2.72
C THR A 150 -2.81 24.49 3.21
N ASP A 151 -2.10 23.36 3.04
CA ASP A 151 -2.50 22.03 3.55
C ASP A 151 -2.72 21.97 5.08
N GLN A 152 -2.55 23.08 5.79
CA GLN A 152 -2.75 23.18 7.24
C GLN A 152 -4.23 23.21 7.63
N GLU A 153 -5.14 23.58 6.73
CA GLU A 153 -6.53 23.90 7.09
C GLU A 153 -7.53 22.97 6.41
N ARG A 154 -7.76 21.81 7.03
CA ARG A 154 -8.97 21.02 6.75
C ARG A 154 -10.17 21.70 7.44
N PRO A 155 -11.26 22.04 6.74
CA PRO A 155 -12.46 22.54 7.39
C PRO A 155 -12.99 21.51 8.40
N GLY A 156 -13.18 21.91 9.65
CA GLY A 156 -13.69 21.04 10.72
C GLY A 156 -12.65 20.14 11.39
N HIS A 157 -11.36 20.29 11.10
CA HIS A 157 -10.29 19.70 11.91
C HIS A 157 -9.36 20.80 12.39
N THR A 158 -9.45 21.11 13.67
CA THR A 158 -8.33 21.76 14.37
C THR A 158 -7.14 20.83 14.20
N SER A 159 -6.08 21.33 13.56
CA SER A 159 -4.78 20.69 13.66
C SER A 159 -4.41 20.64 15.14
N HIS A 160 -4.72 19.51 15.78
CA HIS A 160 -3.85 19.05 16.85
C HIS A 160 -2.52 18.90 16.17
N LYS A 161 -1.67 19.94 16.29
CA LYS A 161 -0.28 19.84 15.91
C LYS A 161 0.19 18.51 16.46
N LEU A 162 0.85 17.71 15.64
CA LEU A 162 1.52 16.47 15.98
C LEU A 162 2.58 16.78 17.07
N LYS A 163 2.08 17.06 18.28
CA LYS A 163 2.76 17.36 19.54
C LYS A 163 2.33 16.33 20.57
N ASP A 164 1.76 15.21 20.12
CA ASP A 164 1.58 14.05 20.96
C ASP A 164 2.96 13.49 21.27
N PRO A 165 3.31 13.31 22.55
CA PRO A 165 4.64 12.86 22.98
C PRO A 165 4.95 11.39 22.59
N VAL A 166 4.13 10.77 21.74
CA VAL A 166 4.29 9.39 21.28
C VAL A 166 5.38 9.26 20.20
N PHE A 167 5.79 10.37 19.57
CA PHE A 167 6.83 10.39 18.54
C PHE A 167 8.09 11.19 18.92
N ASN A 168 8.40 11.33 20.22
CA ASN A 168 9.69 11.85 20.68
C ASN A 168 10.27 10.98 21.80
#